data_AF-A0A8I1TJH9-F1
#
_entry.id   AF-A0A8I1TJH9-F1
#
_cell.length_a   1.000
_cell.length_b   1.000
_cell.length_c   1.000
_cell.angle_alpha   90.00
_cell.angle_beta   90.00
_cell.angle_gamma   90.00
#
_symmetry.space_group_name_H-M   'P 1'
#
loop_
_entity.id
_entity.type
_entity.pdbx_description
1 polymer ?
#
loop_
_entity_poly.entity_id
_entity_poly.type
_entity_poly.pdbx_seq_one_letter_code
_entity_poly.pdbx_strand_id
1 'polypeptide(L)' 'MKLVARLFRGRTPANLTTEMERRRLSMTMPGQTAALAASRYGFLLN' A
#
# COMPACT_ATOMS: atom_id res chain seq x y z
N MET A 1 8.84 16.23 13.28
CA MET A 1 8.15 14.96 13.66
C MET A 1 6.76 14.75 13.05
N LYS A 2 6.32 15.56 12.07
CA LYS A 2 5.05 15.32 11.35
C LYS A 2 5.20 14.32 10.19
N LEU A 3 6.40 14.21 9.61
CA LEU A 3 6.70 13.30 8.50
C LEU A 3 6.57 11.83 8.90
N VAL A 4 7.22 11.48 10.02
CA VAL A 4 7.17 10.13 10.61
C VAL A 4 5.75 9.76 11.00
N ALA A 5 5.02 10.67 11.67
CA ALA A 5 3.63 10.46 12.02
C ALA A 5 2.74 10.20 10.79
N ARG A 6 2.96 10.91 9.67
CA ARG A 6 2.22 10.71 8.41
C ARG A 6 2.46 9.33 7.80
N LEU A 7 3.69 8.82 7.89
CA LEU A 7 4.07 7.49 7.40
C LEU A 7 3.33 6.35 8.13
N PHE A 8 3.02 6.56 9.42
CA PHE A 8 2.37 5.55 10.26
C PHE A 8 0.86 5.76 10.45
N ARG A 9 0.31 6.93 10.08
CA ARG A 9 -1.12 7.26 10.27
C ARG A 9 -2.08 6.56 9.31
N GLY A 10 -1.58 5.93 8.23
CA GLY A 10 -2.39 5.30 7.19
C GLY A 10 -2.57 3.78 7.30
N ARG A 11 -2.03 3.12 8.34
CA ARG A 11 -2.15 1.66 8.50
C ARG A 11 -3.45 1.30 9.21
N THR A 12 -4.58 1.51 8.54
CA THR A 12 -5.87 0.94 8.98
C THR A 12 -5.78 -0.59 8.83
N PRO A 13 -6.21 -1.40 9.81
CA PRO A 13 -6.20 -2.85 9.68
C PRO A 13 -7.09 -3.26 8.51
N ALA A 14 -6.49 -3.88 7.50
CA ALA A 14 -7.23 -4.44 6.38
C ALA A 14 -7.84 -5.78 6.78
N ASN A 15 -9.02 -6.08 6.24
CA ASN A 15 -9.66 -7.37 6.43
C ASN A 15 -8.78 -8.49 5.89
N LEU A 16 -8.75 -9.64 6.57
CA LEU A 16 -7.88 -10.79 6.28
C LEU A 16 -8.10 -11.34 4.86
N THR A 17 -9.35 -11.32 4.40
CA THR A 17 -9.72 -11.70 3.03
C THR A 17 -9.16 -10.74 1.99
N THR A 18 -9.16 -9.43 2.28
CA THR A 18 -8.60 -8.40 1.41
C THR A 18 -7.09 -8.53 1.26
N GLU A 19 -6.37 -8.87 2.33
CA GLU A 19 -4.92 -9.11 2.29
C GLU A 19 -4.56 -10.36 1.48
N MET A 20 -5.36 -11.43 1.60
CA MET A 20 -5.17 -12.67 0.82
C MET A 20 -5.34 -12.44 -0.68
N GLU A 21 -6.39 -11.71 -1.09
CA GLU A 21 -6.60 -11.36 -2.49
C GLU A 21 -5.53 -10.42 -3.03
N ARG A 22 -5.09 -9.44 -2.22
CA ARG A 22 -3.99 -8.54 -2.60
C ARG A 22 -2.69 -9.31 -2.80
N ARG A 23 -2.44 -10.34 -2.00
CA ARG A 23 -1.29 -11.23 -2.15
C ARG A 23 -1.38 -12.08 -3.42
N ARG A 24 -2.56 -12.62 -3.75
CA ARG A 24 -2.78 -13.33 -5.03
C ARG A 24 -2.52 -12.41 -6.22
N LEU A 25 -3.07 -11.19 -6.20
CA LEU A 25 -2.84 -10.18 -7.23
C LEU A 25 -1.36 -9.79 -7.39
N SER A 26 -0.60 -9.75 -6.29
CA SER A 26 0.84 -9.47 -6.37
C SER A 26 1.63 -10.56 -7.10
N MET A 27 1.14 -11.81 -7.07
CA MET A 27 1.78 -12.95 -7.75
C MET A 27 1.41 -13.03 -9.24
N THR A 28 0.20 -12.58 -9.62
CA THR A 28 -0.27 -12.62 -11.02
C THR A 28 0.03 -11.33 -11.77
N MET A 29 0.11 -10.19 -11.08
CA MET A 29 0.32 -8.85 -11.66
C MET A 29 1.30 -8.01 -10.82
N PRO A 30 2.59 -8.39 -10.75
CA PRO A 30 3.58 -7.70 -9.93
C PRO A 30 3.83 -6.25 -10.39
N GLY A 31 3.87 -5.99 -11.70
CA GLY A 31 4.14 -4.65 -12.25
C GLY A 31 3.04 -3.63 -11.93
N GLN A 32 1.77 -4.01 -12.09
CA GLN A 32 0.63 -3.16 -11.77
C GLN A 32 0.52 -2.93 -10.25
N THR A 33 0.77 -3.96 -9.45
CA THR A 33 0.80 -3.85 -7.99
C THR A 33 1.90 -2.91 -7.52
N ALA A 34 3.10 -2.99 -8.12
CA ALA A 34 4.21 -2.10 -7.83
C ALA A 34 3.92 -0.65 -8.24
N ALA A 35 3.34 -0.43 -9.42
CA ALA A 35 2.94 0.90 -9.89
C ALA A 35 1.89 1.55 -8.95
N LEU A 36 0.90 0.77 -8.49
CA LEU A 36 -0.11 1.23 -7.54
C LEU A 36 0.50 1.55 -6.16
N ALA A 37 1.43 0.71 -5.67
CA ALA A 37 2.15 0.98 -4.43
C ALA A 37 3.01 2.24 -4.53
N ALA A 38 3.74 2.42 -5.64
CA ALA A 38 4.55 3.61 -5.90
C ALA A 38 3.70 4.89 -5.97
N SER A 39 2.52 4.84 -6.62
CA SER A 39 1.57 5.95 -6.66
C SER A 39 1.10 6.37 -5.26
N ARG A 40 0.81 5.39 -4.38
CA ARG A 40 0.47 5.65 -2.96
C ARG A 40 1.61 6.30 -2.18
N TYR A 41 2.85 5.88 -2.43
CA TYR A 41 4.02 6.50 -1.79
C TYR A 41 4.30 7.90 -2.34
N GLY A 42 4.08 8.15 -3.64
CA GLY A 42 4.18 9.47 -4.26
C GLY A 42 3.17 10.47 -3.67
N PHE A 43 1.96 10.03 -3.34
CA PHE A 43 0.96 10.86 -2.64
C PHE A 43 1.37 11.24 -1.20
N LEU A 44 2.19 10.43 -0.53
CA LEU A 44 2.64 10.72 0.85
C LEU A 44 3.81 11.71 0.92
N LEU A 45 4.56 11.88 -0.18
CA LEU A 45 5.76 12.70 -0.28
C LEU A 45 5.52 14.11 -0.86
N ASN A 46 4.37 14.34 -1.52
CA ASN A 46 3.88 15.68 -1.91
C ASN A 46 3.09 16.32 -0.75
#